data_AF-A0ABD7E1R3-F1
#
_entry.id   AF-A0ABD7E1R3-F1
#
_cell.length_a   1.000
_cell.length_b   1.000
_cell.length_c   1.000
_cell.angle_alpha   90.00
_cell.angle_beta   90.00
_cell.angle_gamma   90.00
#
_symmetry.space_group_name_H-M   'P 1'
#
loop_
_entity.id
_entity.type
_entity.pdbx_description
1 polymer ?
#
loop_
_entity_poly.entity_id
_entity_poly.type
_entity_poly.pdbx_seq_one_letter_code
_entity_poly.pdbx_strand_id
1 'polypeptide(L)'
;MRVINLRIENFRGVKSADLTFDGHTLLVGGNNVGKSTICEALDLVLSPDRLSRFPPVQEFDFYNASYLDEDGITPVKIKIEVMLIDLSGEVERTCAAHTELWHVKERRLLAAGEADAALPPDVVRCLRIETQAFYSPDEDEFEADTFFSYSPSLEGGELQRVKKTVKRLFGFLYLRTLRTGSRALSLERGSLLDLILRLQGVRTGLWEKSIKRLRELDPPIDSDAADLRPVLDSIEERLAQYISVGGAGKVTQLFVSQLTREHLRKTMSFFLSITEDQKPVPFQHVGTGTLNTLVLALLSFIAEVKKDNVIFAMEEPEIALPPHTQRRIAKYLLALMEN
;
A
#
# COMPACT_ATOMS: atom_id res chain seq x y z
N MET A 1 -17.92 -3.44 -1.26
CA MET A 1 -17.49 -2.65 -0.09
C MET A 1 -17.05 -1.26 -0.47
N ARG A 2 -17.44 -0.23 0.29
CA ARG A 2 -17.08 1.18 0.05
C ARG A 2 -16.85 1.96 1.35
N VAL A 3 -16.06 3.02 1.27
CA VAL A 3 -15.86 4.01 2.35
C VAL A 3 -17.02 5.00 2.30
N ILE A 4 -17.64 5.28 3.45
CA ILE A 4 -18.70 6.29 3.57
C ILE A 4 -18.33 7.45 4.48
N ASN A 5 -17.36 7.25 5.37
CA ASN A 5 -16.90 8.29 6.27
C ASN A 5 -15.40 8.16 6.55
N LEU A 6 -14.71 9.30 6.65
CA LEU A 6 -13.34 9.42 7.13
C LEU A 6 -13.27 10.58 8.12
N ARG A 7 -12.84 10.28 9.34
CA ARG A 7 -12.49 11.27 10.35
C ARG A 7 -10.98 11.33 10.49
N ILE A 8 -10.46 12.55 10.55
CA ILE A 8 -9.03 12.82 10.67
C ILE A 8 -8.82 13.79 11.83
N GLU A 9 -7.89 13.48 12.72
CA GLU A 9 -7.43 14.35 13.79
C GLU A 9 -5.89 14.39 13.81
N ASN A 10 -5.36 15.61 13.88
CA ASN A 10 -3.93 15.93 14.00
C ASN A 10 -3.00 15.35 12.92
N PHE A 11 -3.46 15.17 11.68
CA PHE A 11 -2.67 14.56 10.59
C PHE A 11 -2.28 15.58 9.51
N ARG A 12 -0.97 15.83 9.36
CA ARG A 12 -0.36 16.73 8.36
C ARG A 12 -1.03 18.10 8.30
N GLY A 13 -1.60 18.51 7.17
CA GLY A 13 -2.29 19.79 7.04
C GLY A 13 -3.67 19.84 7.72
N VAL A 14 -4.15 18.75 8.33
CA VAL A 14 -5.53 18.61 8.83
C VAL A 14 -5.53 18.45 10.34
N LYS A 15 -5.98 19.49 11.07
CA LYS A 15 -6.18 19.43 12.52
C LYS A 15 -7.38 18.56 12.89
N SER A 16 -8.51 18.80 12.23
CA SER A 16 -9.74 18.02 12.38
C SER A 16 -10.55 18.08 11.09
N ALA A 17 -11.04 16.94 10.62
CA ALA A 17 -11.96 16.85 9.49
C ALA A 17 -12.90 15.65 9.65
N ASP A 18 -14.16 15.82 9.26
CA ASP A 18 -15.16 14.74 9.12
C ASP A 18 -15.69 14.79 7.68
N LEU A 19 -15.35 13.77 6.89
CA LEU A 19 -15.60 13.71 5.45
C LEU A 19 -16.54 12.55 5.14
N THR A 20 -17.66 12.87 4.47
CA THR A 20 -18.61 11.86 3.99
C THR A 20 -18.37 11.58 2.51
N PHE A 21 -18.39 10.30 2.14
CA PHE A 21 -18.23 9.84 0.76
C PHE A 21 -19.51 9.16 0.30
N ASP A 22 -19.83 9.32 -0.99
CA ASP A 22 -20.99 8.68 -1.60
C ASP A 22 -20.56 7.85 -2.80
N GLY A 23 -20.14 6.61 -2.55
CA GLY A 23 -19.62 5.73 -3.58
C GLY A 23 -18.45 6.37 -4.33
N HIS A 24 -18.70 6.83 -5.55
CA HIS A 24 -17.71 7.47 -6.41
C HIS A 24 -17.48 8.92 -5.97
N THR A 25 -16.31 9.18 -5.40
CA THR A 25 -15.96 10.52 -4.92
C THR A 25 -14.82 11.11 -5.74
N LEU A 26 -15.07 12.27 -6.33
CA LEU A 26 -14.03 13.11 -6.95
C LEU A 26 -13.70 14.27 -5.99
N LEU A 27 -12.45 14.35 -5.56
CA LEU A 27 -11.97 15.44 -4.71
C LEU A 27 -11.43 16.58 -5.59
N VAL A 28 -12.14 17.71 -5.62
CA VAL A 28 -11.74 18.92 -6.37
C VAL A 28 -11.42 20.05 -5.40
N GLY A 29 -10.37 20.80 -5.69
CA GLY A 29 -9.95 21.95 -4.87
C GLY A 29 -8.59 22.47 -5.28
N GLY A 30 -8.20 23.64 -4.77
CA GLY A 30 -6.90 24.25 -5.04
C GLY A 30 -5.71 23.37 -4.64
N ASN A 31 -4.50 23.75 -5.07
CA ASN A 31 -3.29 23.05 -4.63
C ASN A 31 -3.08 23.27 -3.11
N ASN A 32 -2.50 22.28 -2.44
CA ASN A 32 -2.14 22.33 -1.03
C ASN A 32 -3.30 22.43 -0.01
N VAL A 33 -4.56 22.25 -0.44
CA VAL A 33 -5.73 22.29 0.46
C VAL A 33 -5.98 20.98 1.23
N GLY A 34 -5.11 19.97 1.10
CA GLY A 34 -5.22 18.69 1.81
C GLY A 34 -5.83 17.52 1.03
N LYS A 35 -6.07 17.63 -0.29
CA LYS A 35 -6.60 16.52 -1.12
C LYS A 35 -5.76 15.24 -1.01
N SER A 36 -4.46 15.36 -1.19
CA SER A 36 -3.51 14.25 -1.03
C SER A 36 -3.45 13.72 0.41
N THR A 37 -3.64 14.58 1.40
CA THR A 37 -3.70 14.20 2.82
C THR A 37 -4.86 13.24 3.08
N ILE A 38 -6.00 13.45 2.44
CA ILE A 38 -7.16 12.55 2.54
C ILE A 38 -6.81 11.15 2.03
N CYS A 39 -6.16 11.05 0.87
CA CYS A 39 -5.76 9.76 0.32
C CYS A 39 -4.67 9.06 1.16
N GLU A 40 -3.72 9.82 1.71
CA GLU A 40 -2.68 9.28 2.61
C GLU A 40 -3.26 8.85 3.96
N ALA A 41 -4.29 9.52 4.47
CA ALA A 41 -5.03 9.10 5.66
C ALA A 41 -5.72 7.75 5.43
N LEU A 42 -6.39 7.57 4.28
CA LEU A 42 -6.96 6.29 3.88
C LEU A 42 -5.88 5.20 3.72
N ASP A 43 -4.72 5.54 3.14
CA ASP A 43 -3.55 4.63 3.04
C ASP A 43 -3.06 4.18 4.42
N LEU A 44 -3.02 5.08 5.41
CA LEU A 44 -2.58 4.75 6.76
C LEU A 44 -3.52 3.76 7.47
N VAL A 45 -4.83 3.88 7.25
CA VAL A 45 -5.83 3.00 7.87
C VAL A 45 -6.00 1.70 7.11
N LEU A 46 -6.24 1.76 5.80
CA LEU A 46 -6.72 0.62 5.02
C LEU A 46 -5.61 -0.23 4.40
N SER A 47 -4.43 0.35 4.12
CA SER A 47 -3.38 -0.42 3.45
C SER A 47 -2.76 -1.48 4.37
N PRO A 48 -2.60 -2.72 3.90
CA PRO A 48 -2.01 -3.79 4.69
C PRO A 48 -0.51 -3.61 4.94
N ASP A 49 0.20 -2.91 4.05
CA ASP A 49 1.66 -2.79 4.10
C ASP A 49 2.15 -1.41 4.62
N ARG A 50 1.27 -0.43 4.83
CA ARG A 50 1.67 0.96 5.16
C ARG A 50 2.33 1.10 6.54
N LEU A 51 1.80 0.42 7.56
CA LEU A 51 2.36 0.40 8.92
C LEU A 51 3.58 -0.53 9.07
N SER A 52 3.94 -1.30 8.03
CA SER A 52 5.15 -2.12 8.05
C SER A 52 6.41 -1.34 7.65
N ARG A 53 6.26 -0.05 7.31
CA ARG A 53 7.40 0.85 7.10
C ARG A 53 7.93 1.28 8.47
N PHE A 54 9.24 1.45 8.56
CA PHE A 54 9.89 1.90 9.78
C PHE A 54 10.57 3.26 9.54
N PRO A 55 10.24 4.29 10.35
CA PRO A 55 9.11 4.32 11.28
C PRO A 55 7.76 4.35 10.51
N PRO A 56 6.63 3.96 11.15
CA PRO A 56 5.33 3.94 10.49
C PRO A 56 4.80 5.34 10.15
N VAL A 57 5.05 6.31 11.04
CA VAL A 57 4.81 7.75 10.87
C VAL A 57 6.06 8.53 11.29
N GLN A 58 6.11 9.82 10.97
CA GLN A 58 7.21 10.73 11.33
C GLN A 58 6.65 12.06 11.86
N GLU A 59 7.52 12.92 12.37
CA GLU A 59 7.20 14.27 12.88
C GLU A 59 6.30 15.05 11.92
N PHE A 60 6.62 15.02 10.62
CA PHE A 60 5.89 15.76 9.59
C PHE A 60 4.52 15.15 9.24
N ASP A 61 4.20 13.96 9.75
CA ASP A 61 2.85 13.40 9.65
C ASP A 61 1.90 14.00 10.70
N PHE A 62 2.41 14.67 11.75
CA PHE A 62 1.59 15.35 12.74
C PHE A 62 1.17 16.75 12.26
N TYR A 63 0.04 17.22 12.77
CA TYR A 63 -0.45 18.56 12.45
C TYR A 63 0.56 19.63 12.85
N ASN A 64 0.94 20.49 11.90
CA ASN A 64 2.01 21.48 12.06
C ASN A 64 3.36 20.90 12.54
N ALA A 65 3.62 19.61 12.29
CA ALA A 65 4.77 18.88 12.82
C ALA A 65 4.87 18.88 14.36
N SER A 66 3.76 19.12 15.05
CA SER A 66 3.68 19.12 16.52
C SER A 66 3.22 17.75 17.01
N TYR A 67 4.18 16.91 17.40
CA TYR A 67 3.94 15.59 17.97
C TYR A 67 3.93 15.58 19.51
N LEU A 68 4.26 16.71 20.13
CA LEU A 68 4.16 16.99 21.56
C LEU A 68 3.22 18.19 21.77
N ASP A 69 2.53 18.22 22.91
CA ASP A 69 1.66 19.33 23.31
C ASP A 69 2.48 20.56 23.73
N GLU A 70 1.82 21.66 24.13
CA GLU A 70 2.46 22.92 24.53
C GLU A 70 3.44 22.77 25.70
N ASP A 71 3.28 21.71 26.52
CA ASP A 71 4.19 21.37 27.62
C ASP A 71 5.53 20.77 27.15
N GLY A 72 5.63 20.37 25.89
CA GLY A 72 6.82 19.74 25.31
C GLY A 72 7.10 18.33 25.84
N ILE A 73 6.14 17.69 26.51
CA ILE A 73 6.32 16.38 27.15
C ILE A 73 5.19 15.43 26.75
N THR A 74 3.95 15.93 26.69
CA THR A 74 2.78 15.09 26.44
C THR A 74 2.66 14.76 24.95
N PRO A 75 2.68 13.49 24.51
CA PRO A 75 2.53 13.15 23.11
C PRO A 75 1.13 13.45 22.57
N VAL A 76 1.07 14.12 21.43
CA VAL A 76 -0.17 14.32 20.66
C VAL A 76 -0.46 13.06 19.86
N LYS A 77 -1.73 12.65 19.82
CA LYS A 77 -2.17 11.49 19.02
C LYS A 77 -2.73 11.94 17.68
N ILE A 78 -2.29 11.27 16.62
CA ILE A 78 -2.99 11.21 15.34
C ILE A 78 -4.11 10.19 15.47
N LYS A 79 -5.32 10.55 15.07
CA LYS A 79 -6.46 9.63 15.01
C LYS A 79 -7.10 9.70 13.63
N ILE A 80 -7.18 8.57 12.94
CA ILE A 80 -7.82 8.48 11.63
C ILE A 80 -8.81 7.32 11.66
N GLU A 81 -10.11 7.62 11.60
CA GLU A 81 -11.18 6.62 11.61
C GLU A 81 -11.83 6.54 10.22
N VAL A 82 -12.02 5.32 9.72
CA VAL A 82 -12.72 5.02 8.47
C VAL A 82 -13.92 4.14 8.75
N MET A 83 -15.06 4.49 8.15
CA MET A 83 -16.27 3.67 8.16
C MET A 83 -16.50 3.03 6.80
N LEU A 84 -16.67 1.71 6.80
CA LEU A 84 -16.92 0.87 5.63
C LEU A 84 -18.34 0.29 5.68
N ILE A 85 -19.01 0.24 4.54
CA ILE A 85 -20.28 -0.49 4.34
C ILE A 85 -20.19 -1.40 3.09
N ASP A 86 -21.26 -2.16 2.83
CA ASP A 86 -21.34 -3.14 1.74
C ASP A 86 -20.19 -4.16 1.84
N LEU A 87 -19.93 -4.63 3.06
CA LEU A 87 -18.85 -5.55 3.40
C LEU A 87 -19.03 -6.86 2.61
N SER A 88 -17.94 -7.45 2.08
CA SER A 88 -18.09 -8.79 1.50
C SER A 88 -18.36 -9.84 2.55
N GLY A 89 -18.91 -10.97 2.12
CA GLY A 89 -19.14 -12.12 3.01
C GLY A 89 -17.87 -12.63 3.71
N GLU A 90 -16.67 -12.46 3.13
CA GLU A 90 -15.43 -12.82 3.84
C GLU A 90 -15.08 -11.82 4.96
N VAL A 91 -15.24 -10.52 4.70
CA VAL A 91 -15.04 -9.47 5.71
C VAL A 91 -16.08 -9.57 6.81
N GLU A 92 -17.35 -9.76 6.46
CA GLU A 92 -18.45 -9.94 7.42
C GLU A 92 -18.22 -11.13 8.33
N ARG A 93 -17.79 -12.29 7.79
CA ARG A 93 -17.50 -13.47 8.60
C ARG A 93 -16.30 -13.26 9.51
N THR A 94 -15.23 -12.67 8.98
CA THR A 94 -13.97 -12.49 9.73
C THR A 94 -14.10 -11.41 10.82
N CYS A 95 -14.90 -10.37 10.57
CA CYS A 95 -15.05 -9.21 11.44
C CYS A 95 -16.42 -9.16 12.12
N ALA A 96 -17.18 -10.27 12.14
CA ALA A 96 -18.57 -10.31 12.57
C ALA A 96 -18.83 -9.68 13.95
N ALA A 97 -17.90 -9.89 14.89
CA ALA A 97 -17.98 -9.35 16.26
C ALA A 97 -17.72 -7.83 16.35
N HIS A 98 -17.17 -7.23 15.30
CA HIS A 98 -16.77 -5.82 15.24
C HIS A 98 -17.66 -4.97 14.33
N THR A 99 -18.70 -5.56 13.73
CA THR A 99 -19.62 -4.82 12.88
C THR A 99 -20.70 -4.15 13.70
N GLU A 100 -21.11 -2.95 13.28
CA GLU A 100 -22.23 -2.21 13.83
C GLU A 100 -23.34 -2.06 12.78
N LEU A 101 -24.49 -1.51 13.16
CA LEU A 101 -25.60 -1.22 12.25
C LEU A 101 -25.62 0.26 11.90
N TRP A 102 -25.70 0.54 10.60
CA TRP A 102 -25.72 1.89 10.04
C TRP A 102 -27.04 2.16 9.33
N HIS A 103 -27.70 3.27 9.67
CA HIS A 103 -28.89 3.73 8.98
C HIS A 103 -28.50 4.63 7.80
N VAL A 104 -28.81 4.19 6.58
CA VAL A 104 -28.36 4.82 5.33
C VAL A 104 -28.97 6.20 5.12
N LYS A 105 -30.29 6.36 5.34
CA LYS A 105 -31.00 7.65 5.17
C LYS A 105 -30.65 8.68 6.24
N GLU A 106 -30.66 8.27 7.51
CA GLU A 106 -30.37 9.16 8.64
C GLU A 106 -28.88 9.43 8.83
N ARG A 107 -28.02 8.65 8.16
CA ARG A 107 -26.56 8.73 8.24
C ARG A 107 -26.05 8.69 9.70
N ARG A 108 -26.51 7.70 10.45
CA ARG A 108 -26.09 7.47 11.84
C ARG A 108 -25.99 5.99 12.18
N LEU A 109 -25.20 5.70 13.21
CA LEU A 109 -25.18 4.38 13.85
C LEU A 109 -26.47 4.18 14.64
N LEU A 110 -26.97 2.94 14.63
CA LEU A 110 -28.12 2.54 15.43
C LEU A 110 -27.68 2.06 16.82
N ALA A 111 -28.43 2.45 17.84
CA ALA A 111 -28.21 2.01 19.21
C ALA A 111 -28.78 0.60 19.45
N ALA A 112 -28.33 -0.06 20.53
CA ALA A 112 -28.88 -1.33 20.95
C ALA A 112 -30.41 -1.22 21.21
N GLY A 113 -31.21 -1.98 20.47
CA GLY A 113 -32.68 -1.95 20.52
C GLY A 113 -33.37 -1.16 19.41
N GLU A 114 -32.64 -0.38 18.60
CA GLU A 114 -33.19 0.30 17.42
C GLU A 114 -33.21 -0.57 16.16
N ALA A 115 -32.58 -1.76 16.23
CA ALA A 115 -32.44 -2.69 15.10
C ALA A 115 -33.78 -3.25 14.62
N ASP A 116 -34.74 -3.45 15.52
CA ASP A 116 -36.06 -4.02 15.20
C ASP A 116 -36.97 -3.03 14.47
N ALA A 117 -36.69 -1.72 14.57
CA ALA A 117 -37.48 -0.67 13.94
C ALA A 117 -37.07 -0.39 12.48
N ALA A 118 -35.95 -0.94 12.02
CA ALA A 118 -35.34 -0.56 10.76
C ALA A 118 -34.87 -1.81 9.99
N LEU A 119 -35.71 -2.27 9.07
CA LEU A 119 -35.46 -3.40 8.18
C LEU A 119 -34.69 -2.95 6.92
N PRO A 120 -33.96 -3.86 6.23
CA PRO A 120 -33.41 -3.59 4.92
C PRO A 120 -34.49 -3.02 3.98
N PRO A 121 -34.19 -2.02 3.13
CA PRO A 121 -32.85 -1.60 2.69
C PRO A 121 -32.21 -0.45 3.48
N ASP A 122 -32.89 0.11 4.49
CA ASP A 122 -32.44 1.35 5.13
C ASP A 122 -31.33 1.15 6.18
N VAL A 123 -31.08 -0.10 6.59
CA VAL A 123 -30.03 -0.49 7.54
C VAL A 123 -29.09 -1.48 6.92
N VAL A 124 -27.79 -1.21 7.06
CA VAL A 124 -26.70 -2.06 6.58
C VAL A 124 -25.68 -2.29 7.69
N ARG A 125 -24.92 -3.39 7.61
CA ARG A 125 -23.78 -3.60 8.48
C ARG A 125 -22.64 -2.67 8.07
N CYS A 126 -22.04 -2.02 9.04
CA CYS A 126 -20.83 -1.22 8.85
C CYS A 126 -19.68 -1.75 9.70
N LEU A 127 -18.46 -1.44 9.27
CA LEU A 127 -17.23 -1.72 10.01
C LEU A 127 -16.48 -0.40 10.20
N ARG A 128 -16.18 -0.05 11.45
CA ARG A 128 -15.36 1.10 11.80
C ARG A 128 -13.97 0.67 12.23
N ILE A 129 -12.97 1.33 11.65
CA ILE A 129 -11.57 1.02 11.86
C ILE A 129 -10.84 2.33 12.08
N GLU A 130 -10.00 2.38 13.11
CA GLU A 130 -9.20 3.56 13.41
C GLU A 130 -7.71 3.23 13.49
N THR A 131 -6.87 4.08 12.90
CA THR A 131 -5.44 4.09 13.17
C THR A 131 -5.14 5.18 14.18
N GLN A 132 -4.44 4.80 15.23
CA GLN A 132 -3.84 5.73 16.18
C GLN A 132 -2.33 5.73 15.98
N ALA A 133 -1.71 6.91 15.97
CA ALA A 133 -0.27 7.05 15.92
C ALA A 133 0.21 8.14 16.89
N PHE A 134 1.36 7.94 17.51
CA PHE A 134 1.90 8.83 18.54
C PHE A 134 3.41 8.64 18.68
N TYR A 135 4.07 9.60 19.31
CA TYR A 135 5.46 9.48 19.75
C TYR A 135 5.50 8.83 21.13
N SER A 136 6.34 7.81 21.30
CA SER A 136 6.60 7.11 22.56
C SER A 136 7.89 7.67 23.18
N PRO A 137 7.82 8.48 24.25
CA PRO A 137 9.02 9.04 24.88
C PRO A 137 9.91 7.98 25.54
N ASP A 138 9.33 6.87 26.00
CA ASP A 138 10.06 5.79 26.68
C ASP A 138 10.95 5.00 25.69
N GLU A 139 10.44 4.78 24.48
CA GLU A 139 11.16 4.06 23.41
C GLU A 139 11.89 5.02 22.43
N ASP A 140 11.68 6.33 22.57
CA ASP A 140 12.14 7.39 21.64
C ASP A 140 11.77 7.09 20.17
N GLU A 141 10.54 6.60 19.96
CA GLU A 141 10.09 6.12 18.65
C GLU A 141 8.66 6.53 18.31
N PHE A 142 8.35 6.61 17.01
CA PHE A 142 6.99 6.81 16.52
C PHE A 142 6.27 5.49 16.31
N GLU A 143 5.16 5.30 17.03
CA GLU A 143 4.34 4.10 16.95
C GLU A 143 3.04 4.39 16.20
N ALA A 144 2.51 3.37 15.53
CA ALA A 144 1.20 3.46 14.92
C ALA A 144 0.55 2.08 14.81
N ASP A 145 -0.70 2.00 15.21
CA ASP A 145 -1.48 0.78 15.12
C ASP A 145 -2.94 1.02 14.74
N THR A 146 -3.53 0.00 14.14
CA THR A 146 -4.91 0.05 13.66
C THR A 146 -5.79 -0.89 14.48
N PHE A 147 -6.96 -0.41 14.85
CA PHE A 147 -7.89 -1.06 15.75
C PHE A 147 -9.32 -1.04 15.20
N PHE A 148 -10.15 -1.97 15.65
CA PHE A 148 -11.59 -1.89 15.44
C PHE A 148 -12.17 -0.87 16.42
N SER A 149 -12.85 0.17 15.93
CA SER A 149 -13.47 1.18 16.80
C SER A 149 -14.56 0.60 17.72
N TYR A 150 -15.15 -0.53 17.32
CA TYR A 150 -16.08 -1.32 18.13
C TYR A 150 -15.47 -2.68 18.50
N SER A 151 -15.11 -2.83 19.77
CA SER A 151 -14.42 -4.02 20.32
C SER A 151 -15.16 -4.55 21.56
N PRO A 152 -16.36 -5.15 21.40
CA PRO A 152 -17.24 -5.49 22.52
C PRO A 152 -16.69 -6.59 23.45
N SER A 153 -15.68 -7.33 23.01
CA SER A 153 -15.03 -8.39 23.79
C SER A 153 -13.96 -7.87 24.76
N LEU A 154 -13.63 -6.59 24.71
CA LEU A 154 -12.63 -5.97 25.58
C LEU A 154 -13.31 -5.00 26.55
N GLU A 155 -12.85 -4.97 27.79
CA GLU A 155 -13.35 -4.09 28.84
C GLU A 155 -12.53 -2.79 28.91
N GLY A 156 -13.05 -1.78 29.60
CA GLY A 156 -12.28 -0.56 29.90
C GLY A 156 -11.95 0.36 28.72
N GLY A 157 -12.58 0.16 27.56
CA GLY A 157 -12.33 0.98 26.35
C GLY A 157 -11.09 0.56 25.55
N GLU A 158 -10.52 -0.62 25.84
CA GLU A 158 -9.48 -1.21 25.00
C GLU A 158 -10.02 -1.58 23.61
N LEU A 159 -9.16 -1.46 22.60
CA LEU A 159 -9.52 -1.75 21.21
C LEU A 159 -8.72 -2.93 20.66
N GLN A 160 -9.41 -3.79 19.91
CA GLN A 160 -8.79 -4.95 19.30
C GLN A 160 -8.02 -4.55 18.04
N ARG A 161 -6.73 -4.92 17.99
CA ARG A 161 -5.85 -4.64 16.84
C ARG A 161 -6.29 -5.37 15.58
N VAL A 162 -6.36 -4.63 14.46
CA VAL A 162 -6.64 -5.16 13.12
C VAL A 162 -5.37 -5.73 12.52
N LYS A 163 -5.35 -7.06 12.36
CA LYS A 163 -4.20 -7.76 11.76
C LYS A 163 -4.06 -7.41 10.28
N LYS A 164 -2.82 -7.42 9.80
CA LYS A 164 -2.46 -7.25 8.39
C LYS A 164 -3.20 -8.20 7.43
N THR A 165 -3.52 -9.41 7.88
CA THR A 165 -4.33 -10.38 7.11
C THR A 165 -5.74 -9.87 6.87
N VAL A 166 -6.37 -9.26 7.87
CA VAL A 166 -7.71 -8.64 7.77
C VAL A 166 -7.65 -7.42 6.84
N LYS A 167 -6.64 -6.55 6.99
CA LYS A 167 -6.47 -5.39 6.10
C LYS A 167 -6.38 -5.77 4.61
N ARG A 168 -5.83 -6.93 4.28
CA ARG A 168 -5.78 -7.42 2.88
C ARG A 168 -7.17 -7.72 2.31
N LEU A 169 -8.11 -8.14 3.15
CA LEU A 169 -9.47 -8.44 2.73
C LEU A 169 -10.16 -7.18 2.19
N PHE A 170 -9.84 -6.02 2.77
CA PHE A 170 -10.42 -4.74 2.37
C PHE A 170 -10.12 -4.34 0.92
N GLY A 171 -9.00 -4.84 0.35
CA GLY A 171 -8.66 -4.57 -1.05
C GLY A 171 -8.40 -3.11 -1.36
N PHE A 172 -7.90 -2.34 -0.40
CA PHE A 172 -7.54 -0.96 -0.65
C PHE A 172 -6.28 -0.86 -1.50
N LEU A 173 -6.34 -0.03 -2.53
CA LEU A 173 -5.25 0.23 -3.48
C LEU A 173 -5.11 1.73 -3.68
N TYR A 174 -3.94 2.23 -3.31
CA TYR A 174 -3.62 3.64 -3.45
C TYR A 174 -2.57 3.88 -4.54
N LEU A 175 -2.98 4.65 -5.54
CA LEU A 175 -2.13 5.15 -6.61
C LEU A 175 -1.82 6.62 -6.37
N ARG A 176 -0.58 6.88 -5.94
CA ARG A 176 0.00 8.22 -5.88
C ARG A 176 0.25 8.76 -7.28
N THR A 177 0.46 10.08 -7.37
CA THR A 177 0.73 10.76 -8.65
C THR A 177 1.74 10.01 -9.53
N LEU A 178 1.33 9.74 -10.78
CA LEU A 178 2.01 8.84 -11.72
C LEU A 178 3.36 9.37 -12.26
N ARG A 179 3.88 10.50 -11.75
CA ARG A 179 5.21 11.02 -12.13
C ARG A 179 6.33 10.01 -11.88
N THR A 180 6.11 9.06 -10.97
CA THR A 180 7.02 7.97 -10.61
C THR A 180 6.32 6.61 -10.64
N GLY A 181 5.63 6.29 -11.75
CA GLY A 181 5.02 4.97 -12.00
C GLY A 181 5.94 3.74 -11.84
N SER A 182 7.22 3.95 -11.46
CA SER A 182 8.20 2.94 -11.06
C SER A 182 7.65 1.95 -10.03
N ARG A 183 6.94 2.42 -9.01
CA ARG A 183 6.48 1.53 -7.94
C ARG A 183 5.23 0.72 -8.30
N ALA A 184 4.29 1.28 -9.05
CA ALA A 184 3.07 0.56 -9.43
C ALA A 184 3.37 -0.66 -10.31
N LEU A 185 4.37 -0.52 -11.20
CA LEU A 185 4.84 -1.52 -12.14
C LEU A 185 6.11 -2.27 -11.67
N SER A 186 6.55 -2.09 -10.43
CA SER A 186 7.61 -2.92 -9.83
C SER A 186 7.05 -4.23 -9.28
N LEU A 187 7.91 -5.13 -8.81
CA LEU A 187 7.52 -6.35 -8.09
C LEU A 187 7.64 -6.20 -6.55
N GLU A 188 7.76 -4.96 -6.08
CA GLU A 188 7.77 -4.64 -4.66
C GLU A 188 6.44 -5.00 -3.99
N ARG A 189 6.49 -5.25 -2.68
CA ARG A 189 5.28 -5.59 -1.93
C ARG A 189 4.25 -4.45 -2.02
N GLY A 190 3.04 -4.81 -2.45
CA GLY A 190 1.94 -3.87 -2.57
C GLY A 190 1.94 -3.06 -3.88
N SER A 191 2.84 -3.34 -4.83
CA SER A 191 2.67 -2.85 -6.20
C SER A 191 1.48 -3.52 -6.90
N LEU A 192 1.04 -2.97 -8.03
CA LEU A 192 -0.05 -3.56 -8.82
C LEU A 192 0.33 -4.94 -9.36
N LEU A 193 1.55 -5.07 -9.91
CA LEU A 193 2.04 -6.36 -10.41
C LEU A 193 2.20 -7.38 -9.27
N ASP A 194 2.69 -6.98 -8.10
CA ASP A 194 2.82 -7.86 -6.95
C ASP A 194 1.46 -8.38 -6.48
N LEU A 195 0.43 -7.53 -6.52
CA LEU A 195 -0.95 -7.90 -6.24
C LEU A 195 -1.51 -8.86 -7.30
N ILE A 196 -1.32 -8.57 -8.59
CA ILE A 196 -1.77 -9.45 -9.69
C ILE A 196 -1.15 -10.84 -9.55
N LEU A 197 0.15 -10.92 -9.27
CA LEU A 197 0.84 -12.19 -9.05
C LEU A 197 0.35 -12.93 -7.80
N ARG A 198 -0.15 -12.23 -6.76
CA ARG A 198 -0.84 -12.87 -5.61
C ARG A 198 -2.16 -13.48 -6.07
N LEU A 199 -2.98 -12.69 -6.75
CA LEU A 199 -4.32 -13.08 -7.17
C LEU A 199 -4.30 -14.29 -8.10
N GLN A 200 -3.31 -14.34 -9.00
CA GLN A 200 -3.14 -15.45 -9.94
C GLN A 200 -2.42 -16.67 -9.34
N GLY A 201 -2.02 -16.63 -8.05
CA GLY A 201 -1.35 -17.77 -7.40
C GLY A 201 0.06 -18.08 -7.91
N VAL A 202 0.69 -17.19 -8.70
CA VAL A 202 1.96 -17.42 -9.43
C VAL A 202 3.21 -17.47 -8.51
N ARG A 203 3.03 -17.51 -7.19
CA ARG A 203 4.12 -17.26 -6.23
C ARG A 203 5.04 -18.41 -5.92
N THR A 204 4.69 -19.65 -6.25
CA THR A 204 5.46 -20.81 -5.79
C THR A 204 6.62 -21.10 -6.74
N GLY A 205 7.73 -20.37 -6.56
CA GLY A 205 9.04 -20.79 -7.07
C GLY A 205 9.79 -19.81 -7.97
N LEU A 206 9.20 -18.70 -8.43
CA LEU A 206 9.91 -17.73 -9.28
C LEU A 206 11.16 -17.20 -8.57
N TRP A 207 11.03 -16.79 -7.31
CA TRP A 207 12.12 -16.20 -6.55
C TRP A 207 13.20 -17.24 -6.22
N GLU A 208 12.80 -18.42 -5.75
CA GLU A 208 13.69 -19.52 -5.41
C GLU A 208 14.50 -19.96 -6.63
N LYS A 209 13.84 -20.14 -7.78
CA LYS A 209 14.51 -20.51 -9.03
C LYS A 209 15.42 -19.40 -9.55
N SER A 210 15.00 -18.13 -9.45
CA SER A 210 15.81 -16.99 -9.91
C SER A 210 17.06 -16.80 -9.05
N ILE A 211 16.93 -16.88 -7.72
CA ILE A 211 18.07 -16.82 -6.80
C ILE A 211 19.04 -17.96 -7.08
N LYS A 212 18.52 -19.19 -7.27
CA LYS A 212 19.34 -20.35 -7.61
C LYS A 212 20.12 -20.11 -8.91
N ARG A 213 19.44 -19.69 -9.98
CA ARG A 213 20.07 -19.39 -11.28
C ARG A 213 21.13 -18.29 -11.20
N LEU A 214 20.87 -17.21 -10.46
CA LEU A 214 21.83 -16.11 -10.31
C LEU A 214 23.04 -16.48 -9.45
N ARG A 215 22.87 -17.43 -8.52
CA ARG A 215 23.97 -17.96 -7.70
C ARG A 215 24.84 -18.95 -8.47
N GLU A 216 24.21 -19.77 -9.31
CA GLU A 216 24.84 -20.84 -10.09
C GLU A 216 25.08 -20.41 -11.54
N LEU A 217 25.37 -19.12 -11.78
CA LEU A 217 25.70 -18.63 -13.12
C LEU A 217 26.94 -19.35 -13.65
N ASP A 218 26.82 -19.88 -14.86
CA ASP A 218 27.88 -20.57 -15.57
C ASP A 218 28.00 -20.00 -17.00
N PRO A 219 29.10 -19.29 -17.35
CA PRO A 219 30.23 -19.00 -16.47
C PRO A 219 29.88 -17.99 -15.35
N PRO A 220 30.61 -17.98 -14.22
CA PRO A 220 30.45 -16.98 -13.16
C PRO A 220 30.65 -15.56 -13.70
N ILE A 221 30.05 -14.54 -13.08
CA ILE A 221 30.11 -13.18 -13.61
C ILE A 221 31.52 -12.57 -13.61
N ASP A 222 32.42 -13.07 -12.76
CA ASP A 222 33.82 -12.66 -12.74
C ASP A 222 34.66 -13.34 -13.85
N SER A 223 34.08 -14.22 -14.67
CA SER A 223 34.81 -14.91 -15.76
C SER A 223 35.36 -13.95 -16.81
N ASP A 224 34.57 -12.93 -17.15
CA ASP A 224 34.89 -11.97 -18.21
C ASP A 224 35.54 -10.70 -17.63
N ALA A 225 35.70 -10.65 -16.31
CA ALA A 225 36.25 -9.52 -15.57
C ALA A 225 37.73 -9.73 -15.21
N ALA A 226 38.55 -10.06 -16.21
CA ALA A 226 39.98 -10.35 -16.02
C ALA A 226 40.72 -9.22 -15.28
N ASP A 227 40.33 -7.96 -15.53
CA ASP A 227 40.94 -6.78 -14.91
C ASP A 227 40.58 -6.60 -13.42
N LEU A 228 39.46 -7.18 -12.96
CA LEU A 228 39.04 -7.08 -11.55
C LEU A 228 39.74 -8.12 -10.67
N ARG A 229 40.22 -9.22 -11.24
CA ARG A 229 40.79 -10.31 -10.45
C ARG A 229 42.02 -9.91 -9.62
N PRO A 230 43.03 -9.19 -10.17
CA PRO A 230 44.17 -8.74 -9.39
C PRO A 230 43.80 -7.85 -8.19
N VAL A 231 42.72 -7.05 -8.34
CA VAL A 231 42.22 -6.19 -7.26
C VAL A 231 41.62 -7.04 -6.14
N LEU A 232 40.80 -8.04 -6.49
CA LEU A 232 40.22 -8.98 -5.52
C LEU A 232 41.31 -9.79 -4.79
N ASP A 233 42.31 -10.28 -5.51
CA ASP A 233 43.43 -11.02 -4.92
C ASP A 233 44.21 -10.15 -3.91
N SER A 234 44.46 -8.87 -4.22
CA SER A 234 45.11 -7.95 -3.28
C SER A 234 44.27 -7.68 -2.03
N ILE A 235 42.94 -7.64 -2.15
CA ILE A 235 42.03 -7.52 -1.01
C ILE A 235 42.08 -8.78 -0.15
N GLU A 236 42.07 -9.96 -0.77
CA GLU A 236 42.17 -11.25 -0.07
C GLU A 236 43.48 -11.36 0.73
N GLU A 237 44.61 -10.97 0.13
CA GLU A 237 45.92 -10.96 0.79
C GLU A 237 45.93 -10.05 2.03
N ARG A 238 45.37 -8.85 1.92
CA ARG A 238 45.25 -7.91 3.06
C ARG A 238 44.30 -8.45 4.13
N LEU A 239 43.17 -9.03 3.75
CA LEU A 239 42.21 -9.61 4.69
C LEU A 239 42.83 -10.76 5.50
N ALA A 240 43.64 -11.60 4.85
CA ALA A 240 44.32 -12.71 5.50
C ALA A 240 45.28 -12.28 6.62
N GLN A 241 45.74 -11.02 6.63
CA GLN A 241 46.56 -10.46 7.72
C GLN A 241 45.76 -10.17 8.99
N TYR A 242 44.44 -9.95 8.87
CA TYR A 242 43.58 -9.57 10.00
C TYR A 242 42.68 -10.70 10.49
N ILE A 243 42.26 -11.59 9.59
CA ILE A 243 41.32 -12.67 9.89
C ILE A 243 41.79 -13.99 9.26
N SER A 244 41.64 -15.08 10.00
CA SER A 244 41.79 -16.42 9.44
C SER A 244 40.62 -16.71 8.52
N VAL A 245 40.85 -16.67 7.21
CA VAL A 245 39.83 -17.05 6.25
C VAL A 245 39.94 -18.55 5.99
N GLY A 246 38.96 -19.33 6.46
CA GLY A 246 38.90 -20.77 6.27
C GLY A 246 38.03 -21.17 5.08
N GLY A 247 38.57 -21.97 4.16
CA GLY A 247 37.81 -22.63 3.09
C GLY A 247 38.66 -23.02 1.89
N ALA A 248 38.42 -24.20 1.32
CA ALA A 248 39.01 -24.62 0.05
C ALA A 248 38.30 -23.89 -1.11
N GLY A 249 38.68 -22.64 -1.39
CA GLY A 249 38.12 -21.83 -2.48
C GLY A 249 38.53 -20.36 -2.41
N LYS A 250 38.14 -19.61 -3.46
CA LYS A 250 38.28 -18.13 -3.51
C LYS A 250 37.49 -17.51 -2.35
N VAL A 251 38.13 -16.62 -1.58
CA VAL A 251 37.55 -15.95 -0.41
C VAL A 251 36.54 -14.88 -0.83
N THR A 252 36.84 -14.15 -1.89
CA THR A 252 35.98 -13.12 -2.46
C THR A 252 35.40 -13.58 -3.79
N GLN A 253 34.09 -13.42 -3.93
CA GLN A 253 33.32 -13.78 -5.12
C GLN A 253 32.35 -12.65 -5.45
N LEU A 254 32.12 -12.42 -6.74
CA LEU A 254 31.16 -11.45 -7.23
C LEU A 254 29.85 -12.15 -7.57
N PHE A 255 28.74 -11.59 -7.10
CA PHE A 255 27.40 -12.08 -7.42
C PHE A 255 26.57 -10.96 -8.04
N VAL A 256 25.67 -11.35 -8.95
CA VAL A 256 24.61 -10.45 -9.40
C VAL A 256 23.60 -10.33 -8.26
N SER A 257 23.46 -9.12 -7.71
CA SER A 257 22.50 -8.78 -6.65
C SER A 257 22.87 -9.33 -5.26
N GLN A 258 22.08 -8.98 -4.24
CA GLN A 258 22.23 -9.56 -2.88
C GLN A 258 21.65 -10.99 -2.76
N LEU A 259 21.11 -11.57 -3.83
CA LEU A 259 20.54 -12.92 -3.86
C LEU A 259 19.44 -13.17 -2.82
N THR A 260 18.76 -12.11 -2.38
CA THR A 260 17.59 -12.20 -1.49
C THR A 260 16.31 -11.93 -2.27
N ARG A 261 15.20 -12.49 -1.79
CA ARG A 261 13.87 -12.23 -2.39
C ARG A 261 13.52 -10.75 -2.37
N GLU A 262 13.87 -10.06 -1.28
CA GLU A 262 13.58 -8.64 -1.12
C GLU A 262 14.38 -7.78 -2.09
N HIS A 263 15.66 -8.11 -2.29
CA HIS A 263 16.48 -7.40 -3.26
C HIS A 263 15.99 -7.65 -4.70
N LEU A 264 15.67 -8.89 -5.08
CA LEU A 264 15.13 -9.18 -6.42
C LEU A 264 13.80 -8.47 -6.68
N ARG A 265 12.93 -8.32 -5.68
CA ARG A 265 11.68 -7.56 -5.81
C ARG A 265 11.91 -6.08 -6.15
N LYS A 266 12.99 -5.50 -5.59
CA LYS A 266 13.38 -4.11 -5.81
C LYS A 266 14.11 -3.91 -7.13
N THR A 267 14.89 -4.89 -7.59
CA THR A 267 15.73 -4.73 -8.79
C THR A 267 15.12 -5.29 -10.07
N MET A 268 14.23 -6.29 -9.99
CA MET A 268 13.56 -6.81 -11.18
C MET A 268 12.69 -5.73 -11.82
N SER A 269 12.99 -5.44 -13.09
CA SER A 269 12.29 -4.44 -13.88
C SER A 269 11.47 -5.12 -14.98
N PHE A 270 10.28 -4.59 -15.22
CA PHE A 270 9.42 -5.03 -16.31
C PHE A 270 9.82 -4.32 -17.62
N PHE A 271 9.89 -5.07 -18.72
CA PHE A 271 10.28 -4.52 -20.02
C PHE A 271 9.11 -4.63 -21.00
N LEU A 272 8.99 -3.64 -21.88
CA LEU A 272 7.90 -3.49 -22.83
C LEU A 272 8.46 -3.26 -24.24
N SER A 273 7.85 -3.90 -25.23
CA SER A 273 8.01 -3.58 -26.66
C SER A 273 6.71 -2.95 -27.15
N ILE A 274 6.79 -1.76 -27.75
CA ILE A 274 5.61 -1.03 -28.24
C ILE A 274 5.33 -1.37 -29.70
N THR A 275 6.37 -1.62 -30.49
CA THR A 275 6.28 -2.03 -31.89
C THR A 275 6.96 -3.39 -32.08
N GLU A 276 6.57 -4.10 -33.14
CA GLU A 276 7.07 -5.47 -33.43
C GLU A 276 8.60 -5.52 -33.56
N ASP A 277 9.20 -4.48 -34.16
CA ASP A 277 10.65 -4.41 -34.39
C ASP A 277 11.45 -3.80 -33.22
N GLN A 278 10.79 -3.43 -32.11
CA GLN A 278 11.45 -2.78 -30.98
C GLN A 278 11.95 -3.81 -29.96
N LYS A 279 13.25 -3.75 -29.65
CA LYS A 279 13.78 -4.45 -28.47
C LYS A 279 13.08 -3.98 -27.20
N PRO A 280 12.77 -4.87 -26.25
CA PRO A 280 12.12 -4.47 -25.01
C PRO A 280 12.94 -3.40 -24.29
N VAL A 281 12.27 -2.37 -23.77
CA VAL A 281 12.88 -1.32 -22.95
C VAL A 281 12.26 -1.35 -21.54
N PRO A 282 13.00 -0.95 -20.50
CA PRO A 282 12.41 -0.85 -19.16
C PRO A 282 11.22 0.11 -19.19
N PHE A 283 10.14 -0.26 -18.51
CA PHE A 283 8.90 0.52 -18.56
C PHE A 283 9.09 1.97 -18.09
N GLN A 284 10.09 2.27 -17.24
CA GLN A 284 10.39 3.64 -16.81
C GLN A 284 10.83 4.56 -17.97
N HIS A 285 11.29 3.97 -19.08
CA HIS A 285 11.72 4.70 -20.28
C HIS A 285 10.64 4.74 -21.37
N VAL A 286 9.46 4.18 -21.11
CA VAL A 286 8.33 4.26 -22.03
C VAL A 286 7.62 5.61 -21.85
N GLY A 287 7.05 6.15 -22.93
CA GLY A 287 6.27 7.39 -22.88
C GLY A 287 5.18 7.35 -21.83
N THR A 288 5.02 8.44 -21.07
CA THR A 288 4.13 8.55 -19.91
C THR A 288 2.66 8.23 -20.22
N GLY A 289 2.17 8.59 -21.41
CA GLY A 289 0.82 8.22 -21.85
C GLY A 289 0.60 6.70 -22.00
N THR A 290 1.61 5.98 -22.49
CA THR A 290 1.58 4.51 -22.60
C THR A 290 1.68 3.87 -21.23
N LEU A 291 2.53 4.39 -20.35
CA LEU A 291 2.65 3.93 -18.97
C LEU A 291 1.32 4.06 -18.23
N ASN A 292 0.66 5.21 -18.33
CA ASN A 292 -0.63 5.44 -17.67
C ASN A 292 -1.72 4.52 -18.23
N THR A 293 -1.73 4.29 -19.54
CA THR A 293 -2.64 3.33 -20.17
C THR A 293 -2.41 1.90 -19.64
N LEU A 294 -1.15 1.48 -19.47
CA LEU A 294 -0.81 0.19 -18.88
C LEU A 294 -1.27 0.08 -17.43
N VAL A 295 -1.01 1.10 -16.61
CA VAL A 295 -1.47 1.13 -15.20
C VAL A 295 -2.98 0.92 -15.13
N LEU A 296 -3.74 1.62 -15.97
CA LEU A 296 -5.20 1.49 -16.02
C LEU A 296 -5.65 0.10 -16.49
N ALA A 297 -4.95 -0.51 -17.44
CA ALA A 297 -5.21 -1.90 -17.86
C ALA A 297 -4.98 -2.89 -16.71
N LEU A 298 -3.93 -2.69 -15.90
CA LEU A 298 -3.69 -3.53 -14.72
C LEU A 298 -4.75 -3.33 -13.63
N LEU A 299 -5.23 -2.10 -13.42
CA LEU A 299 -6.34 -1.83 -12.50
C LEU A 299 -7.63 -2.51 -12.96
N SER A 300 -7.92 -2.44 -14.25
CA SER A 300 -9.04 -3.11 -14.89
C SER A 300 -9.00 -4.61 -14.62
N PHE A 301 -7.84 -5.22 -14.84
CA PHE A 301 -7.62 -6.63 -14.55
C PHE A 301 -7.86 -6.96 -13.07
N ILE A 302 -7.38 -6.12 -12.14
CA ILE A 302 -7.59 -6.33 -10.71
C ILE A 302 -9.09 -6.25 -10.36
N ALA A 303 -9.81 -5.28 -10.92
CA ALA A 303 -11.24 -5.11 -10.71
C ALA A 303 -12.04 -6.32 -11.24
N GLU A 304 -11.69 -6.83 -12.42
CA GLU A 304 -12.32 -8.00 -13.03
C GLU A 304 -12.08 -9.29 -12.22
N VAL A 305 -10.87 -9.47 -11.71
CA VAL A 305 -10.50 -10.65 -10.91
C VAL A 305 -11.07 -10.58 -9.49
N LYS A 306 -11.12 -9.39 -8.89
CA LYS A 306 -11.58 -9.18 -7.51
C LYS A 306 -12.92 -8.47 -7.46
N LYS A 307 -13.95 -9.13 -8.01
CA LYS A 307 -15.30 -8.58 -8.22
C LYS A 307 -15.96 -8.00 -6.95
N ASP A 308 -15.69 -8.58 -5.78
CA ASP A 308 -16.49 -8.24 -4.59
C ASP A 308 -15.87 -7.16 -3.68
N ASN A 309 -14.56 -6.84 -3.81
CA ASN A 309 -13.84 -6.04 -2.80
C ASN A 309 -12.58 -5.31 -3.31
N VAL A 310 -12.74 -4.17 -3.97
CA VAL A 310 -11.61 -3.27 -4.23
C VAL A 310 -12.02 -1.82 -3.95
N ILE A 311 -11.17 -1.11 -3.22
CA ILE A 311 -11.30 0.34 -3.01
C ILE A 311 -10.09 0.99 -3.67
N PHE A 312 -10.31 1.77 -4.73
CA PHE A 312 -9.25 2.51 -5.40
C PHE A 312 -9.22 3.96 -4.91
N ALA A 313 -8.05 4.42 -4.48
CA ALA A 313 -7.72 5.82 -4.32
C ALA A 313 -6.67 6.20 -5.36
N MET A 314 -6.92 7.24 -6.15
CA MET A 314 -6.04 7.66 -7.25
C MET A 314 -5.79 9.16 -7.18
N GLU A 315 -4.53 9.56 -7.16
CA GLU A 315 -4.12 10.96 -7.31
C GLU A 315 -3.81 11.28 -8.77
N GLU A 316 -4.38 12.39 -9.25
CA GLU A 316 -4.15 12.93 -10.59
C GLU A 316 -4.22 11.85 -11.70
N PRO A 317 -5.28 11.01 -11.74
CA PRO A 317 -5.39 9.94 -12.74
C PRO A 317 -5.40 10.45 -14.18
N GLU A 318 -5.67 11.74 -14.39
CA GLU A 318 -5.68 12.43 -15.67
C GLU A 318 -4.30 12.89 -16.17
N ILE A 319 -3.27 12.87 -15.31
CA ILE A 319 -1.94 13.39 -15.67
C ILE A 319 -1.37 12.67 -16.89
N ALA A 320 -0.68 13.43 -17.75
CA ALA A 320 0.03 12.92 -18.93
C ALA A 320 -0.83 12.10 -19.92
N LEU A 321 -2.16 12.21 -19.82
CA LEU A 321 -3.10 11.58 -20.73
C LEU A 321 -3.71 12.62 -21.67
N PRO A 322 -3.84 12.33 -22.97
CA PRO A 322 -4.61 13.18 -23.88
C PRO A 322 -6.09 13.30 -23.44
N PRO A 323 -6.77 14.44 -23.70
CA PRO A 323 -8.16 14.67 -23.25
C PRO A 323 -9.18 13.62 -23.73
N HIS A 324 -8.97 12.99 -24.89
CA HIS A 324 -9.84 11.91 -25.35
C HIS A 324 -9.65 10.63 -24.52
N THR A 325 -8.42 10.31 -24.13
CA THR A 325 -8.08 9.18 -23.27
C THR A 325 -8.62 9.40 -21.86
N GLN A 326 -8.44 10.60 -21.29
CA GLN A 326 -9.03 10.97 -19.98
C GLN A 326 -10.55 10.73 -19.97
N ARG A 327 -11.27 11.19 -21.01
CA ARG A 327 -12.71 10.98 -21.15
C ARG A 327 -13.07 9.49 -21.26
N ARG A 328 -12.31 8.71 -22.03
CA ARG A 328 -12.53 7.26 -22.16
C ARG A 328 -12.35 6.55 -20.81
N ILE A 329 -11.33 6.94 -20.05
CA ILE A 329 -11.04 6.37 -18.74
C ILE A 329 -12.11 6.74 -17.72
N ALA A 330 -12.52 8.01 -17.68
CA ALA A 330 -13.61 8.44 -16.80
C ALA A 330 -14.88 7.63 -17.08
N LYS A 331 -15.27 7.46 -18.35
CA LYS A 331 -16.40 6.60 -18.74
C LYS A 331 -16.21 5.15 -18.35
N TYR A 332 -15.02 4.61 -18.56
CA TYR A 332 -14.71 3.22 -18.23
C TYR A 332 -14.78 2.96 -16.73
N LEU A 333 -14.18 3.84 -15.92
CA LEU A 333 -14.26 3.78 -14.47
C LEU A 333 -15.71 3.87 -14.03
N LEU A 334 -16.51 4.80 -14.57
CA LEU A 334 -17.94 4.92 -14.27
C LEU A 334 -18.71 3.64 -14.62
N ALA A 335 -18.41 2.99 -15.75
CA ALA A 335 -19.08 1.77 -16.18
C ALA A 335 -18.69 0.52 -15.35
N LEU A 336 -17.43 0.39 -14.93
CA LEU A 336 -16.99 -0.63 -13.98
C LEU A 336 -17.67 -0.47 -12.61
N MET A 337 -18.17 0.73 -12.34
CA MET A 337 -18.68 1.16 -11.05
C MET A 337 -20.21 1.03 -10.93
N GLU A 338 -20.93 0.83 -12.05
CA GLU A 338 -22.38 0.57 -12.12
C GLU A 338 -22.76 -0.93 -12.11
N ASN A 339 -21.78 -1.84 -12.21
CA ASN A 339 -21.96 -3.31 -12.20
C ASN A 339 -21.47 -3.95 -10.91
#